data_AF-D9UPF9-F1
#
_entry.id   AF-D9UPF9-F1
#
_cell.length_a   1.000
_cell.length_b   1.000
_cell.length_c   1.000
_cell.angle_alpha   90.00
_cell.angle_beta   90.00
_cell.angle_gamma   90.00
#
_symmetry.space_group_name_H-M   'P 1'
#
loop_
_entity.id
_entity.type
_entity.pdbx_description
1 polymer ?
#
loop_
_entity_poly.entity_id
_entity_poly.type
_entity_poly.pdbx_seq_one_letter_code
_entity_poly.pdbx_strand_id
1 'polypeptide(L)'
;MPCRSSTNWPRSAPSPVWASSTAGVTPGDQAAEHGMVAILGGEQSIVEAALPILEDWAKKVVHCGPSGAGMATKIARNVVTYGSWRTVAEAAALARAAGVDTARLAEVIDAADPEGRTLLQLLRMQDADGVLPGAVGRQIEPLMTKDLEAARDLAAALGVQAPLVETVRTQARRTLQLEADVAPAPAPAKEDARAYGLHMMDQAYGPGFSAAVQDADDPFSTETVDYLFAQVWGRAGLSVRDRRLLTLGVAATVARPELVQVIANGALVNGELSAEQLREAVLHLALYTGWCKATATHTGVTAAIAAHNAAQPPTSGPHTLAQEQQ
;
A
#
# COMPACT_ATOMS: atom_id res chain seq x y z
N MET A 1 44.71 47.55 -22.95
CA MET A 1 46.00 47.03 -23.48
C MET A 1 45.69 45.90 -24.46
N PRO A 2 46.31 45.88 -25.66
CA PRO A 2 45.75 45.18 -26.81
C PRO A 2 46.23 43.73 -26.97
N CYS A 3 45.39 42.96 -27.66
CA CYS A 3 45.62 41.66 -28.29
C CYS A 3 47.03 41.45 -28.89
N ARG A 4 47.60 40.27 -28.59
CA ARG A 4 48.56 39.50 -29.40
C ARG A 4 48.25 38.03 -29.12
N SER A 5 48.35 37.06 -30.01
CA SER A 5 48.46 36.95 -31.46
C SER A 5 48.36 35.45 -31.74
N SER A 6 47.73 35.09 -32.84
CA SER A 6 47.61 33.75 -33.43
C SER A 6 48.80 32.80 -33.20
N THR A 7 48.51 31.57 -32.76
CA THR A 7 49.35 30.39 -32.99
C THR A 7 48.51 29.25 -33.57
N ASN A 8 49.01 28.73 -34.69
CA ASN A 8 48.48 27.65 -35.52
C ASN A 8 48.14 26.38 -34.73
N TRP A 9 46.92 25.88 -34.89
CA TRP A 9 46.58 24.49 -34.58
C TRP A 9 46.92 23.60 -35.79
N PRO A 10 47.76 22.56 -35.65
CA PRO A 10 47.99 21.61 -36.73
C PRO A 10 46.72 20.79 -37.02
N ARG A 11 46.24 20.86 -38.26
CA ARG A 11 45.15 20.03 -38.80
C ARG A 11 45.66 18.63 -39.10
N SER A 12 45.74 17.75 -38.10
CA SER A 12 45.78 16.29 -38.30
C SER A 12 45.82 15.55 -36.96
N ALA A 13 44.65 15.34 -36.36
CA ALA A 13 44.42 14.27 -35.40
C ALA A 13 42.96 13.79 -35.58
N PRO A 14 42.69 12.48 -35.58
CA PRO A 14 41.31 11.99 -35.66
C PRO A 14 40.53 12.56 -34.48
N SER A 15 39.36 13.12 -34.77
CA SER A 15 38.49 13.77 -33.78
C SER A 15 38.29 12.83 -32.58
N PRO A 16 38.67 13.22 -31.35
CA PRO A 16 38.32 12.42 -30.19
C PRO A 16 36.81 12.51 -30.07
N VAL A 17 36.16 11.36 -30.22
CA VAL A 17 34.77 11.16 -29.86
C VAL A 17 34.64 11.68 -28.44
N TRP A 18 33.94 12.81 -28.27
CA TRP A 18 33.65 13.41 -26.98
C TRP A 18 33.04 12.31 -26.10
N ALA A 19 33.84 11.79 -25.17
CA ALA A 19 33.34 10.98 -24.07
C ALA A 19 32.28 11.84 -23.39
N SER A 20 31.02 11.41 -23.48
CA SER A 20 29.84 12.16 -23.07
C SER A 20 29.76 12.30 -21.55
N SER A 21 30.66 13.06 -20.94
CA SER A 21 30.53 13.48 -19.55
C SER A 21 29.46 14.58 -19.50
N THR A 22 28.29 14.26 -18.96
CA THR A 22 27.19 15.22 -18.81
C THR A 22 27.25 15.77 -17.39
N ALA A 23 27.72 17.01 -17.25
CA ALA A 23 27.78 17.72 -15.98
C ALA A 23 26.50 18.55 -15.78
N GLY A 24 25.73 18.23 -14.75
CA GLY A 24 24.60 19.04 -14.31
C GLY A 24 25.05 20.02 -13.22
N VAL A 25 25.06 21.33 -13.52
CA VAL A 25 25.25 22.38 -12.50
C VAL A 25 23.90 22.89 -12.01
N THR A 26 23.76 23.13 -10.71
CA THR A 26 22.53 23.70 -10.13
C THR A 26 22.83 25.13 -9.70
N PRO A 27 22.33 26.17 -10.41
CA PRO A 27 22.33 27.52 -9.89
C PRO A 27 21.09 27.70 -9.00
N GLY A 28 21.30 28.32 -7.84
CA GLY A 28 20.24 28.98 -7.07
C GLY A 28 20.77 30.35 -6.66
N ASP A 29 19.89 31.25 -6.23
CA ASP A 29 20.26 32.63 -5.88
C ASP A 29 21.32 32.70 -4.75
N GLN A 30 21.50 31.61 -4.01
CA GLN A 30 22.53 31.44 -2.97
C GLN A 30 23.83 30.77 -3.45
N ALA A 31 24.01 30.49 -4.74
CA ALA A 31 25.23 29.86 -5.26
C ALA A 31 26.49 30.72 -5.00
N ALA A 32 26.32 32.04 -4.93
CA ALA A 32 27.38 32.98 -4.58
C ALA A 32 27.76 32.96 -3.09
N GLU A 33 26.83 32.66 -2.18
CA GLU A 33 27.05 32.63 -0.72
C GLU A 33 27.39 31.25 -0.17
N HIS A 34 26.91 30.19 -0.83
CA HIS A 34 27.01 28.82 -0.31
C HIS A 34 27.78 27.87 -1.22
N GLY A 35 28.31 28.34 -2.36
CA GLY A 35 29.13 27.59 -3.30
C GLY A 35 28.35 26.56 -4.15
N MET A 36 28.83 26.31 -5.37
CA MET A 36 28.15 25.42 -6.31
C MET A 36 28.41 23.94 -6.01
N VAL A 37 27.40 23.09 -6.20
CA VAL A 37 27.57 21.63 -6.22
C VAL A 37 27.63 21.17 -7.68
N ALA A 38 28.74 20.55 -8.06
CA ALA A 38 28.92 19.94 -9.38
C ALA A 38 28.47 18.48 -9.34
N ILE A 39 27.52 18.12 -10.21
CA ILE A 39 26.97 16.77 -10.33
C ILE A 39 27.48 16.16 -11.64
N LEU A 40 28.26 15.09 -11.54
CA LEU A 40 28.96 14.48 -12.69
C LEU A 40 28.43 13.09 -12.98
N GLY A 41 28.27 12.78 -14.27
CA GLY A 41 28.12 11.41 -14.77
C GLY A 41 29.13 11.16 -15.88
N GLY A 42 29.85 10.05 -15.81
CA GLY A 42 30.91 9.73 -16.74
C GLY A 42 31.80 8.59 -16.25
N GLU A 43 32.73 8.17 -17.11
CA GLU A 43 33.78 7.22 -16.72
C GLU A 43 34.62 7.79 -15.58
N GLN A 44 35.00 6.93 -14.63
CA GLN A 44 35.81 7.31 -13.46
C GLN A 44 37.08 8.08 -13.84
N SER A 45 37.83 7.59 -14.82
CA SER A 45 39.09 8.21 -15.25
C SER A 45 38.90 9.64 -15.79
N ILE A 46 37.79 9.90 -16.49
CA ILE A 46 37.43 11.21 -17.02
C ILE A 46 37.01 12.15 -15.90
N VAL A 47 36.29 11.64 -14.89
CA VAL A 47 35.89 12.42 -13.72
C VAL A 47 37.11 12.80 -12.88
N GLU A 48 38.03 11.86 -12.65
CA GLU A 48 39.30 12.11 -11.96
C GLU A 48 40.18 13.13 -12.68
N ALA A 49 40.22 13.09 -14.01
CA ALA A 49 40.93 14.10 -14.79
C ALA A 49 40.30 15.50 -14.70
N ALA A 50 38.97 15.58 -14.53
CA ALA A 50 38.25 16.85 -14.44
C ALA A 50 38.22 17.44 -13.02
N LEU A 51 38.36 16.60 -11.98
CA LEU A 51 38.28 16.98 -10.56
C LEU A 51 39.10 18.23 -10.20
N PRO A 52 40.39 18.35 -10.58
CA PRO A 52 41.20 19.53 -10.22
C PRO A 52 40.66 20.86 -10.75
N ILE A 53 39.94 20.84 -11.89
CA ILE A 53 39.35 22.05 -12.49
C ILE A 53 38.02 22.37 -11.82
N LEU A 54 37.26 21.34 -11.43
CA LEU A 54 35.93 21.49 -10.84
C LEU A 54 36.01 21.94 -9.38
N GLU A 55 36.99 21.45 -8.63
CA GLU A 55 37.22 21.82 -7.22
C GLU A 55 37.63 23.29 -7.05
N ASP A 56 38.11 23.96 -8.10
CA ASP A 56 38.48 25.38 -8.08
C ASP A 56 37.26 26.31 -7.87
N TRP A 57 36.06 25.88 -8.29
CA TRP A 57 34.84 26.71 -8.21
C TRP A 57 33.63 26.00 -7.58
N ALA A 58 33.61 24.67 -7.55
CA ALA A 58 32.57 23.91 -6.90
C ALA A 58 32.94 23.69 -5.42
N LYS A 59 32.02 24.03 -4.52
CA LYS A 59 32.16 23.68 -3.09
C LYS A 59 32.15 22.17 -2.86
N LYS A 60 31.45 21.44 -3.72
CA LYS A 60 31.38 19.98 -3.67
C LYS A 60 31.22 19.42 -5.06
N VAL A 61 32.04 18.42 -5.38
CA VAL A 61 31.91 17.62 -6.59
C VAL A 61 31.35 16.25 -6.21
N VAL A 62 30.33 15.78 -6.92
CA VAL A 62 29.72 14.46 -6.68
C VAL A 62 29.69 13.69 -7.99
N HIS A 63 30.36 12.54 -8.01
CA HIS A 63 30.27 11.58 -9.11
C HIS A 63 29.08 10.65 -8.87
N CYS A 64 28.14 10.64 -9.81
CA CYS A 64 26.87 9.95 -9.68
C CYS A 64 26.81 8.64 -10.48
N GLY A 65 27.93 8.21 -11.07
CA GLY A 65 28.01 6.98 -11.86
C GLY A 65 28.29 7.26 -13.35
N PRO A 66 27.82 6.38 -14.25
CA PRO A 66 28.20 6.41 -15.67
C PRO A 66 27.66 7.65 -16.40
N SER A 67 28.01 7.78 -17.69
CA SER A 67 27.47 8.84 -18.55
C SER A 67 25.94 8.91 -18.45
N GLY A 68 25.40 10.12 -18.27
CA GLY A 68 23.97 10.37 -18.09
C GLY A 68 23.51 10.39 -16.62
N ALA A 69 24.24 9.74 -15.71
CA ALA A 69 23.85 9.66 -14.30
C ALA A 69 23.82 11.04 -13.61
N GLY A 70 24.75 11.94 -13.95
CA GLY A 70 24.77 13.30 -13.39
C GLY A 70 23.52 14.11 -13.75
N MET A 71 23.04 13.99 -14.98
CA MET A 71 21.78 14.62 -15.41
C MET A 71 20.56 13.96 -14.77
N ALA A 72 20.53 12.64 -14.67
CA ALA A 72 19.47 11.92 -13.97
C ALA A 72 19.38 12.37 -12.48
N THR A 73 20.52 12.48 -11.79
CA THR A 73 20.58 12.99 -10.42
C THR A 73 20.05 14.42 -10.32
N LYS A 74 20.43 15.32 -11.24
CA LYS A 74 19.91 16.69 -11.27
C LYS A 74 18.39 16.72 -11.43
N ILE A 75 17.84 15.91 -12.32
CA ILE A 75 16.38 15.80 -12.53
C ILE A 75 15.70 15.27 -11.28
N ALA A 76 16.20 14.17 -10.69
CA ALA A 76 15.66 13.59 -9.46
C ALA A 76 15.65 14.61 -8.30
N ARG A 77 16.74 15.36 -8.14
CA ARG A 77 16.85 16.44 -7.13
C ARG A 77 15.80 17.54 -7.35
N ASN A 78 15.51 17.89 -8.60
CA ASN A 78 14.48 18.87 -8.92
C ASN A 78 13.07 18.34 -8.65
N VAL A 79 12.80 17.06 -8.91
CA VAL A 79 11.53 16.41 -8.54
C VAL A 79 11.28 16.52 -7.04
N VAL A 80 12.29 16.21 -6.22
CA VAL A 80 12.21 16.37 -4.75
C VAL A 80 11.89 17.81 -4.35
N THR A 81 12.59 18.78 -4.95
CA THR A 81 12.41 20.21 -4.61
C THR A 81 11.00 20.71 -4.95
N TYR A 82 10.57 20.54 -6.20
CA TYR A 82 9.29 21.09 -6.66
C TYR A 82 8.10 20.31 -6.12
N GLY A 83 8.23 18.99 -5.94
CA GLY A 83 7.22 18.18 -5.26
C GLY A 83 6.97 18.66 -3.83
N SER A 84 8.05 18.97 -3.09
CA SER A 84 7.95 19.48 -1.72
C SER A 84 7.24 20.82 -1.64
N TRP A 85 7.56 21.75 -2.55
CA TRP A 85 6.87 23.04 -2.60
C TRP A 85 5.38 22.91 -2.88
N ARG A 86 4.99 21.96 -3.75
CA ARG A 86 3.58 21.66 -4.00
C ARG A 86 2.89 21.11 -2.75
N THR A 87 3.54 20.20 -2.02
CA THR A 87 3.02 19.66 -0.74
C THR A 87 2.81 20.77 0.28
N VAL A 88 3.80 21.66 0.47
CA VAL A 88 3.69 22.78 1.41
C VAL A 88 2.56 23.73 1.00
N ALA A 89 2.38 24.01 -0.29
CA ALA A 89 1.30 24.85 -0.77
C ALA A 89 -0.10 24.29 -0.41
N GLU A 90 -0.29 22.97 -0.52
CA GLU A 90 -1.54 22.31 -0.13
C GLU A 90 -1.75 22.29 1.39
N ALA A 91 -0.72 21.95 2.16
CA ALA A 91 -0.79 21.97 3.62
C ALA A 91 -1.11 23.38 4.15
N ALA A 92 -0.50 24.42 3.57
CA ALA A 92 -0.78 25.81 3.92
C ALA A 92 -2.20 26.23 3.55
N ALA A 93 -2.76 25.74 2.43
CA ALA A 93 -4.15 26.00 2.06
C ALA A 93 -5.13 25.35 3.05
N LEU A 94 -4.86 24.11 3.46
CA LEU A 94 -5.65 23.39 4.46
C LEU A 94 -5.60 24.09 5.82
N ALA A 95 -4.40 24.47 6.27
CA ALA A 95 -4.19 25.20 7.52
C ALA A 95 -4.95 26.53 7.54
N ARG A 96 -4.84 27.34 6.48
CA ARG A 96 -5.58 28.61 6.38
C ARG A 96 -7.09 28.42 6.43
N ALA A 97 -7.62 27.42 5.72
CA ALA A 97 -9.04 27.11 5.74
C ALA A 97 -9.52 26.67 7.14
N ALA A 98 -8.64 26.03 7.91
CA ALA A 98 -8.87 25.65 9.31
C ALA A 98 -8.66 26.82 10.31
N GLY A 99 -8.31 28.02 9.83
CA GLY A 99 -8.05 29.20 10.68
C GLY A 99 -6.65 29.23 11.31
N VAL A 100 -5.70 28.42 10.81
CA VAL A 100 -4.32 28.38 11.28
C VAL A 100 -3.45 29.33 10.46
N ASP A 101 -2.68 30.18 11.15
CA ASP A 101 -1.67 31.04 10.53
C ASP A 101 -0.52 30.21 9.96
N THR A 102 -0.17 30.45 8.68
CA THR A 102 0.92 29.78 8.00
C THR A 102 2.29 30.06 8.61
N ALA A 103 2.48 31.21 9.26
CA ALA A 103 3.72 31.47 9.98
C ALA A 103 3.86 30.55 11.21
N ARG A 104 2.76 30.31 11.93
CA ARG A 104 2.73 29.34 13.04
C ARG A 104 2.92 27.91 12.55
N LEU A 105 2.34 27.56 11.38
CA LEU A 105 2.59 26.28 10.75
C LEU A 105 4.09 26.10 10.43
N ALA A 106 4.75 27.11 9.88
CA ALA A 106 6.19 27.07 9.61
C ALA A 106 7.01 26.88 10.89
N GLU A 107 6.70 27.60 11.97
CA GLU A 107 7.36 27.42 13.28
C GLU A 107 7.22 26.00 13.83
N VAL A 108 6.04 25.37 13.68
CA VAL A 108 5.82 23.99 14.10
C VAL A 108 6.65 23.02 13.27
N ILE A 109 6.72 23.23 11.94
CA ILE A 109 7.52 22.39 11.04
C ILE A 109 9.01 22.52 11.38
N ASP A 110 9.51 23.74 11.54
CA ASP A 110 10.92 24.00 11.87
C ASP A 110 11.28 23.43 13.25
N ALA A 111 10.38 23.50 14.23
CA ALA A 111 10.60 22.89 15.54
C ALA A 111 10.61 21.35 15.50
N ALA A 112 9.79 20.76 14.63
CA ALA A 112 9.70 19.31 14.47
C ALA A 112 10.85 18.72 13.62
N ASP A 113 11.38 19.49 12.67
CA ASP A 113 12.47 19.09 11.78
C ASP A 113 13.50 20.23 11.58
N PRO A 114 14.27 20.60 12.63
CA PRO A 114 15.14 21.78 12.63
C PRO A 114 16.28 21.72 11.61
N GLU A 115 16.53 20.54 11.03
CA GLU A 115 17.58 20.32 10.05
C GLU A 115 17.04 19.91 8.67
N GLY A 116 15.72 19.95 8.45
CA GLY A 116 15.10 19.58 7.17
C GLY A 116 15.36 18.12 6.77
N ARG A 117 15.59 17.24 7.75
CA ARG A 117 15.98 15.84 7.52
C ARG A 117 14.81 14.99 7.03
N THR A 118 13.58 15.36 7.37
CA THR A 118 12.36 14.62 6.97
C THR A 118 12.25 14.50 5.46
N LEU A 119 12.68 15.53 4.71
CA LEU A 119 12.65 15.52 3.24
C LEU A 119 13.48 14.37 2.64
N LEU A 120 14.64 14.06 3.22
CA LEU A 120 15.54 13.01 2.73
C LEU A 120 15.47 11.73 3.57
N GLN A 121 14.53 11.64 4.52
CA GLN A 121 14.46 10.58 5.51
C GLN A 121 14.33 9.20 4.88
N LEU A 122 13.44 9.02 3.90
CA LEU A 122 13.29 7.72 3.23
C LEU A 122 14.56 7.26 2.53
N LEU A 123 15.27 8.16 1.84
CA LEU A 123 16.55 7.83 1.18
C LEU A 123 17.64 7.45 2.20
N ARG A 124 17.61 8.04 3.40
CA ARG A 124 18.59 7.76 4.47
C ARG A 124 18.28 6.50 5.27
N MET A 125 17.04 6.02 5.19
CA MET A 125 16.59 4.78 5.84
C MET A 125 16.81 3.54 4.97
N GLN A 126 17.15 3.73 3.69
CA GLN A 126 17.49 2.64 2.79
C GLN A 126 18.79 1.96 3.24
N ASP A 127 18.86 0.64 3.03
CA ASP A 127 20.07 -0.14 3.21
C ASP A 127 21.08 0.08 2.06
N ALA A 128 22.18 -0.67 2.08
CA ALA A 128 23.23 -0.58 1.07
C ALA A 128 22.75 -0.91 -0.36
N ASP A 129 21.64 -1.65 -0.48
CA ASP A 129 21.04 -2.03 -1.76
C ASP A 129 19.98 -1.01 -2.23
N GLY A 130 19.78 0.08 -1.48
CA GLY A 130 18.80 1.12 -1.80
C GLY A 130 17.36 0.71 -1.44
N VAL A 131 17.19 -0.30 -0.59
CA VAL A 131 15.89 -0.85 -0.20
C VAL A 131 15.50 -0.35 1.18
N LEU A 132 14.24 0.06 1.36
CA LEU A 132 13.72 0.41 2.67
C LEU A 132 13.40 -0.89 3.43
N PRO A 133 13.96 -1.12 4.63
CA PRO A 133 13.68 -2.33 5.38
C PRO A 133 12.18 -2.45 5.70
N GLY A 134 11.55 -3.58 5.33
CA GLY A 134 10.10 -3.75 5.46
C GLY A 134 9.57 -3.62 6.89
N ALA A 135 10.39 -3.86 7.92
CA ALA A 135 10.02 -3.62 9.32
C ALA A 135 9.79 -2.14 9.61
N VAL A 136 10.65 -1.26 9.07
CA VAL A 136 10.54 0.19 9.19
C VAL A 136 9.28 0.67 8.45
N GLY A 137 9.07 0.20 7.23
CA GLY A 137 7.86 0.50 6.46
C GLY A 137 6.58 0.12 7.21
N ARG A 138 6.52 -1.10 7.77
CA ARG A 138 5.35 -1.59 8.55
C ARG A 138 5.08 -0.80 9.84
N GLN A 139 6.10 -0.16 10.40
CA GLN A 139 5.93 0.71 11.56
C GLN A 139 5.37 2.09 11.18
N ILE A 140 5.80 2.63 10.04
CA ILE A 140 5.42 3.97 9.56
C ILE A 140 4.02 3.96 8.91
N GLU A 141 3.69 2.92 8.15
CA GLU A 141 2.47 2.86 7.33
C GLU A 141 1.17 3.11 8.09
N PRO A 142 0.93 2.55 9.31
CA PRO A 142 -0.30 2.80 10.04
C PRO A 142 -0.42 4.25 10.53
N LEU A 143 0.70 4.87 10.92
CA LEU A 143 0.74 6.27 11.38
C LEU A 143 0.46 7.22 10.22
N MET A 144 1.15 6.99 9.10
CA MET A 144 0.99 7.74 7.86
C MET A 144 -0.46 7.63 7.34
N THR A 145 -1.04 6.42 7.34
CA THR A 145 -2.43 6.21 6.89
C THR A 145 -3.41 6.97 7.77
N LYS A 146 -3.31 6.85 9.09
CA LYS A 146 -4.16 7.55 10.07
C LYS A 146 -4.13 9.07 9.88
N ASP A 147 -2.95 9.66 9.76
CA ASP A 147 -2.81 11.12 9.66
C ASP A 147 -3.27 11.65 8.29
N LEU A 148 -3.07 10.89 7.21
CA LEU A 148 -3.54 11.27 5.87
C LEU A 148 -5.05 11.10 5.71
N GLU A 149 -5.67 10.12 6.36
CA GLU A 149 -7.13 10.00 6.43
C GLU A 149 -7.74 11.21 7.16
N ALA A 150 -7.16 11.62 8.29
CA ALA A 150 -7.59 12.82 9.00
C ALA A 150 -7.44 14.09 8.14
N ALA A 151 -6.33 14.20 7.40
CA ALA A 151 -6.12 15.32 6.48
C ALA A 151 -7.14 15.34 5.32
N ARG A 152 -7.47 14.18 4.74
CA ARG A 152 -8.52 14.04 3.71
C ARG A 152 -9.87 14.49 4.23
N ASP A 153 -10.26 14.03 5.42
CA ASP A 153 -11.56 14.34 6.00
C ASP A 153 -11.68 15.83 6.34
N LEU A 154 -10.60 16.43 6.86
CA LEU A 154 -10.53 17.87 7.09
C LEU A 154 -10.62 18.68 5.79
N ALA A 155 -9.91 18.26 4.74
CA ALA A 155 -9.94 18.91 3.44
C ALA A 155 -11.36 18.87 2.83
N ALA A 156 -12.04 17.72 2.94
CA ALA A 156 -13.42 17.56 2.50
C ALA A 156 -14.39 18.47 3.28
N ALA A 157 -14.25 18.53 4.61
CA ALA A 157 -15.09 19.37 5.46
C ALA A 157 -14.93 20.88 5.17
N LEU A 158 -13.72 21.30 4.80
CA LEU A 158 -13.38 22.70 4.52
C LEU A 158 -13.47 23.09 3.03
N GLY A 159 -13.81 22.14 2.14
CA GLY A 159 -13.87 22.39 0.69
C GLY A 159 -12.51 22.68 0.05
N VAL A 160 -11.42 22.21 0.63
CA VAL A 160 -10.05 22.41 0.12
C VAL A 160 -9.64 21.25 -0.78
N GLN A 161 -9.06 21.55 -1.94
CA GLN A 161 -8.46 20.54 -2.82
C GLN A 161 -7.06 20.20 -2.33
N ALA A 162 -6.84 18.94 -1.94
CA ALA A 162 -5.53 18.42 -1.55
C ALA A 162 -5.16 17.13 -2.31
N PRO A 163 -4.93 17.20 -3.64
CA PRO A 163 -4.62 16.01 -4.44
C PRO A 163 -3.36 15.26 -3.99
N LEU A 164 -2.35 15.94 -3.45
CA LEU A 164 -1.16 15.24 -2.96
C LEU A 164 -1.45 14.44 -1.69
N VAL A 165 -2.31 14.93 -0.79
CA VAL A 165 -2.75 14.14 0.38
C VAL A 165 -3.35 12.82 -0.09
N GLU A 166 -4.25 12.87 -1.08
CA GLU A 166 -4.89 11.67 -1.61
C GLU A 166 -3.92 10.77 -2.39
N THR A 167 -3.02 11.35 -3.18
CA THR A 167 -1.98 10.61 -3.90
C THR A 167 -1.07 9.86 -2.93
N VAL A 168 -0.61 10.54 -1.87
CA VAL A 168 0.29 9.96 -0.87
C VAL A 168 -0.44 8.89 -0.05
N ARG A 169 -1.71 9.11 0.30
CA ARG A 169 -2.55 8.13 1.01
C ARG A 169 -2.72 6.85 0.19
N THR A 170 -3.11 6.98 -1.08
CA THR A 170 -3.34 5.81 -1.96
C THR A 170 -2.06 5.07 -2.33
N GLN A 171 -0.91 5.75 -2.35
CA GLN A 171 0.39 5.15 -2.66
C GLN A 171 1.22 4.81 -1.41
N ALA A 172 0.70 4.99 -0.19
CA ALA A 172 1.47 4.92 1.06
C ALA A 172 2.35 3.67 1.18
N ARG A 173 1.77 2.50 0.92
CA ARG A 173 2.49 1.22 0.94
C ARG A 173 3.62 1.17 -0.09
N ARG A 174 3.32 1.57 -1.34
CA ARG A 174 4.31 1.64 -2.43
C ARG A 174 5.45 2.61 -2.11
N THR A 175 5.13 3.77 -1.54
CA THR A 175 6.13 4.78 -1.10
C THR A 175 7.07 4.20 -0.05
N LEU A 176 6.55 3.39 0.87
CA LEU A 176 7.32 2.72 1.91
C LEU A 176 7.96 1.41 1.43
N GLN A 177 8.00 1.16 0.11
CA GLN A 177 8.47 -0.08 -0.50
C GLN A 177 7.87 -1.33 0.14
N LEU A 178 6.68 -1.17 0.74
CA LEU A 178 5.78 -2.25 1.07
C LEU A 178 5.09 -2.54 -0.26
N GLU A 179 5.68 -3.43 -1.06
CA GLU A 179 4.99 -3.92 -2.25
C GLU A 179 3.57 -4.39 -1.89
N ALA A 180 2.67 -4.38 -2.87
CA ALA A 180 1.30 -4.86 -2.74
C ALA A 180 1.31 -6.36 -2.43
N ASP A 181 1.65 -6.70 -1.18
CA ASP A 181 2.18 -7.98 -0.78
C ASP A 181 3.41 -8.38 -1.64
N VAL A 182 4.36 -9.12 -1.07
CA VAL A 182 4.92 -10.19 -1.89
C VAL A 182 3.69 -10.98 -2.25
N ALA A 183 3.20 -10.91 -3.50
CA ALA A 183 2.22 -11.88 -3.95
C ALA A 183 2.83 -13.22 -3.53
N PRO A 184 2.23 -13.97 -2.58
CA PRO A 184 2.77 -15.28 -2.27
C PRO A 184 2.83 -15.97 -3.62
N ALA A 185 4.01 -16.52 -3.96
CA ALA A 185 4.31 -17.09 -5.28
C ALA A 185 3.03 -17.62 -5.89
N PRO A 186 2.65 -17.20 -7.12
CA PRO A 186 1.35 -17.54 -7.69
C PRO A 186 1.08 -18.99 -7.36
N ALA A 187 -0.05 -19.26 -6.70
CA ALA A 187 -0.43 -20.64 -6.42
C ALA A 187 -0.26 -21.37 -7.75
N PRO A 188 0.54 -22.45 -7.79
CA PRO A 188 0.95 -23.06 -9.05
C PRO A 188 -0.29 -23.18 -9.92
N ALA A 189 -0.21 -22.69 -11.16
CA ALA A 189 -1.33 -22.76 -12.09
C ALA A 189 -1.88 -24.18 -12.03
N LYS A 190 -3.05 -24.34 -11.41
CA LYS A 190 -3.71 -25.64 -11.42
C LYS A 190 -4.16 -25.81 -12.85
N GLU A 191 -3.82 -26.95 -13.44
CA GLU A 191 -4.09 -27.27 -14.85
C GLU A 191 -5.55 -27.00 -15.24
N ASP A 192 -6.46 -26.92 -14.26
CA ASP A 192 -7.82 -26.41 -14.39
C ASP A 192 -8.22 -25.50 -13.18
N ALA A 193 -8.09 -24.18 -13.35
CA ALA A 193 -8.48 -23.19 -12.33
C ALA A 193 -10.00 -23.19 -12.05
N ARG A 194 -10.82 -23.45 -13.07
CA ARG A 194 -12.28 -23.49 -12.97
C ARG A 194 -12.71 -24.65 -12.10
N ALA A 195 -12.23 -25.86 -12.41
CA ALA A 195 -12.56 -27.05 -11.62
C ALA A 195 -12.09 -26.92 -10.16
N TYR A 196 -10.91 -26.33 -9.93
CA TYR A 196 -10.46 -26.08 -8.56
C TYR A 196 -11.30 -25.00 -7.85
N GLY A 197 -11.72 -23.96 -8.55
CA GLY A 197 -12.61 -22.93 -8.03
C GLY A 197 -13.96 -23.51 -7.57
N LEU A 198 -14.58 -24.34 -8.41
CA LEU A 198 -15.84 -25.03 -8.08
C LEU A 198 -15.67 -25.94 -6.86
N HIS A 199 -14.58 -26.70 -6.82
CA HIS A 199 -14.24 -27.51 -5.65
C HIS A 199 -14.08 -26.65 -4.38
N MET A 200 -13.40 -25.51 -4.48
CA MET A 200 -13.23 -24.59 -3.35
C MET A 200 -14.54 -23.92 -2.92
N MET A 201 -15.48 -23.67 -3.84
CA MET A 201 -16.82 -23.20 -3.50
C MET A 201 -17.58 -24.21 -2.64
N ASP A 202 -17.53 -25.49 -3.03
CA ASP A 202 -18.17 -26.55 -2.27
C ASP A 202 -17.47 -26.79 -0.92
N GLN A 203 -16.13 -26.69 -0.88
CA GLN A 203 -15.42 -26.70 0.39
C GLN A 203 -15.79 -25.50 1.28
N ALA A 204 -16.06 -24.33 0.70
CA ALA A 204 -16.36 -23.12 1.46
C ALA A 204 -17.82 -23.00 1.88
N TYR A 205 -18.78 -23.61 1.20
CA TYR A 205 -20.21 -23.40 1.50
C TYR A 205 -21.03 -24.68 1.59
N GLY A 206 -20.38 -25.83 1.43
CA GLY A 206 -20.98 -27.15 1.53
C GLY A 206 -21.15 -27.82 0.16
N PRO A 207 -21.29 -29.16 0.13
CA PRO A 207 -21.43 -29.91 -1.12
C PRO A 207 -22.62 -29.44 -1.96
N GLY A 208 -22.39 -29.17 -3.25
CA GLY A 208 -23.42 -28.80 -4.21
C GLY A 208 -23.72 -27.31 -4.29
N PHE A 209 -23.00 -26.46 -3.54
CA PHE A 209 -23.13 -25.01 -3.63
C PHE A 209 -22.68 -24.48 -5.00
N SER A 210 -21.66 -25.11 -5.59
CA SER A 210 -21.11 -24.73 -6.90
C SER A 210 -22.03 -25.03 -8.09
N ALA A 211 -23.06 -25.87 -7.90
CA ALA A 211 -23.93 -26.35 -8.97
C ALA A 211 -24.64 -25.22 -9.74
N ALA A 212 -24.97 -24.13 -9.06
CA ALA A 212 -25.65 -22.98 -9.68
C ALA A 212 -24.77 -22.19 -10.67
N VAL A 213 -23.44 -22.34 -10.58
CA VAL A 213 -22.47 -21.59 -11.40
C VAL A 213 -21.56 -22.50 -12.22
N GLN A 214 -21.76 -23.81 -12.17
CA GLN A 214 -20.91 -24.79 -12.82
C GLN A 214 -20.77 -24.52 -14.33
N ASP A 215 -21.90 -24.31 -15.01
CA ASP A 215 -21.97 -24.12 -16.46
C ASP A 215 -22.11 -22.63 -16.85
N ALA A 216 -21.96 -21.70 -15.90
CA ALA A 216 -22.13 -20.28 -16.14
C ALA A 216 -20.89 -19.68 -16.83
N ASP A 217 -21.08 -19.17 -18.05
CA ASP A 217 -20.06 -18.53 -18.90
C ASP A 217 -20.29 -17.02 -18.99
N ASP A 218 -20.30 -16.37 -17.82
CA ASP A 218 -20.40 -14.92 -17.72
C ASP A 218 -19.26 -14.36 -16.85
N PRO A 219 -18.81 -13.11 -17.08
CA PRO A 219 -17.65 -12.56 -16.38
C PRO A 219 -17.77 -12.58 -14.85
N PHE A 220 -18.98 -12.44 -14.29
CA PHE A 220 -19.17 -12.45 -12.85
C PHE A 220 -18.94 -13.87 -12.28
N SER A 221 -19.45 -14.89 -12.96
CA SER A 221 -19.22 -16.29 -12.59
C SER A 221 -17.77 -16.72 -12.82
N THR A 222 -17.11 -16.24 -13.88
CA THR A 222 -15.68 -16.48 -14.13
C THR A 222 -14.81 -15.91 -13.01
N GLU A 223 -14.96 -14.63 -12.67
CA GLU A 223 -14.18 -14.00 -11.61
C GLU A 223 -14.48 -14.60 -10.22
N THR A 224 -15.73 -14.99 -9.98
CA THR A 224 -16.10 -15.66 -8.73
C THR A 224 -15.38 -17.00 -8.59
N VAL A 225 -15.45 -17.86 -9.61
CA VAL A 225 -14.93 -19.23 -9.51
C VAL A 225 -13.41 -19.26 -9.68
N ASP A 226 -12.91 -18.68 -10.76
CA ASP A 226 -11.53 -18.84 -11.23
C ASP A 226 -10.55 -17.95 -10.48
N TYR A 227 -11.04 -16.86 -9.88
CA TYR A 227 -10.23 -15.94 -9.09
C TYR A 227 -10.58 -16.00 -7.60
N LEU A 228 -11.79 -15.62 -7.19
CA LEU A 228 -12.14 -15.57 -5.76
C LEU A 228 -11.99 -16.94 -5.09
N PHE A 229 -12.56 -18.01 -5.66
CA PHE A 229 -12.48 -19.33 -5.01
C PHE A 229 -11.18 -20.06 -5.29
N ALA A 230 -10.75 -20.13 -6.55
CA ALA A 230 -9.53 -20.85 -6.90
C ALA A 230 -8.26 -20.17 -6.36
N GLN A 231 -8.16 -18.84 -6.45
CA GLN A 231 -6.92 -18.11 -6.21
C GLN A 231 -6.90 -17.28 -4.92
N VAL A 232 -8.05 -17.01 -4.28
CA VAL A 232 -8.09 -16.32 -2.97
C VAL A 232 -8.42 -17.28 -1.83
N TRP A 233 -9.55 -18.01 -1.92
CA TRP A 233 -9.91 -19.02 -0.91
C TRP A 233 -9.00 -20.25 -0.93
N GLY A 234 -8.58 -20.68 -2.13
CA GLY A 234 -7.66 -21.80 -2.32
C GLY A 234 -6.21 -21.55 -1.92
N ARG A 235 -5.85 -20.35 -1.43
CA ARG A 235 -4.46 -20.05 -1.04
C ARG A 235 -4.09 -20.70 0.28
N ALA A 236 -2.87 -21.24 0.32
CA ALA A 236 -2.22 -21.60 1.57
C ALA A 236 -1.98 -20.36 2.45
N GLY A 237 -1.90 -20.57 3.76
CA GLY A 237 -1.56 -19.53 4.75
C GLY A 237 -2.68 -19.19 5.75
N LEU A 238 -3.95 -19.32 5.34
CA LEU A 238 -5.10 -19.21 6.23
C LEU A 238 -6.03 -20.41 6.03
N SER A 239 -6.51 -20.98 7.14
CA SER A 239 -7.52 -22.03 7.10
C SER A 239 -8.87 -21.49 6.61
N VAL A 240 -9.76 -22.37 6.15
CA VAL A 240 -11.13 -21.99 5.77
C VAL A 240 -11.83 -21.30 6.94
N ARG A 241 -11.61 -21.78 8.17
CA ARG A 241 -12.11 -21.19 9.42
C ARG A 241 -11.60 -19.77 9.66
N ASP A 242 -10.32 -19.50 9.42
CA ASP A 242 -9.77 -18.14 9.62
C ASP A 242 -10.32 -17.17 8.58
N ARG A 243 -10.43 -17.62 7.32
CA ARG A 243 -11.05 -16.85 6.23
C ARG A 243 -12.52 -16.59 6.53
N ARG A 244 -13.23 -17.55 7.12
CA ARG A 244 -14.60 -17.40 7.57
C ARG A 244 -14.76 -16.29 8.59
N LEU A 245 -13.93 -16.30 9.64
CA LEU A 245 -13.99 -15.29 10.70
C LEU A 245 -13.73 -13.88 10.15
N LEU A 246 -12.76 -13.73 9.24
CA LEU A 246 -12.49 -12.46 8.56
C LEU A 246 -13.69 -12.01 7.71
N THR A 247 -14.25 -12.91 6.90
CA THR A 247 -15.37 -12.61 6.01
C THR A 247 -16.64 -12.27 6.80
N LEU A 248 -16.90 -12.99 7.91
CA LEU A 248 -18.01 -12.74 8.83
C LEU A 248 -17.85 -11.37 9.52
N GLY A 249 -16.63 -11.03 9.95
CA GLY A 249 -16.32 -9.73 10.56
C GLY A 249 -16.61 -8.57 9.60
N VAL A 250 -16.17 -8.68 8.34
CA VAL A 250 -16.48 -7.68 7.31
C VAL A 250 -17.98 -7.61 7.03
N ALA A 251 -18.66 -8.75 6.85
CA ALA A 251 -20.10 -8.79 6.60
C ALA A 251 -20.92 -8.14 7.74
N ALA A 252 -20.47 -8.28 8.98
CA ALA A 252 -21.10 -7.62 10.13
C ALA A 252 -21.07 -6.08 10.05
N THR A 253 -20.05 -5.49 9.41
CA THR A 253 -19.97 -4.03 9.20
C THR A 253 -20.90 -3.52 8.10
N VAL A 254 -21.22 -4.40 7.14
CA VAL A 254 -22.12 -4.14 6.00
C VAL A 254 -23.58 -4.26 6.44
N ALA A 255 -23.87 -5.05 7.48
CA ALA A 255 -25.19 -5.19 8.11
C ALA A 255 -26.30 -5.69 7.14
N ARG A 256 -25.96 -6.65 6.28
CA ARG A 256 -26.93 -7.35 5.41
C ARG A 256 -27.20 -8.77 5.93
N PRO A 257 -28.38 -9.06 6.50
CA PRO A 257 -28.68 -10.36 7.11
C PRO A 257 -28.51 -11.55 6.16
N GLU A 258 -28.86 -11.39 4.89
CA GLU A 258 -28.83 -12.46 3.90
C GLU A 258 -27.38 -12.87 3.59
N LEU A 259 -26.48 -11.89 3.50
CA LEU A 259 -25.04 -12.12 3.31
C LEU A 259 -24.45 -12.84 4.53
N VAL A 260 -24.79 -12.36 5.73
CA VAL A 260 -24.33 -12.97 6.99
C VAL A 260 -24.84 -14.41 7.12
N GLN A 261 -26.09 -14.66 6.73
CA GLN A 261 -26.69 -15.99 6.77
C GLN A 261 -25.93 -16.99 5.89
N VAL A 262 -25.59 -16.62 4.65
CA VAL A 262 -24.82 -17.50 3.74
C VAL A 262 -23.45 -17.84 4.34
N ILE A 263 -22.76 -16.85 4.90
CA ILE A 263 -21.44 -17.03 5.54
C ILE A 263 -21.56 -17.93 6.77
N ALA A 264 -22.50 -17.65 7.66
CA ALA A 264 -22.72 -18.41 8.89
C ALA A 264 -23.16 -19.86 8.61
N ASN A 265 -23.96 -20.08 7.56
CA ASN A 265 -24.35 -21.42 7.14
C ASN A 265 -23.14 -22.24 6.69
N GLY A 266 -22.24 -21.67 5.89
CA GLY A 266 -20.99 -22.33 5.50
C GLY A 266 -20.13 -22.73 6.72
N ALA A 267 -20.06 -21.86 7.73
CA ALA A 267 -19.33 -22.16 8.97
C ALA A 267 -19.92 -23.36 9.74
N LEU A 268 -21.25 -23.47 9.78
CA LEU A 268 -21.97 -24.56 10.45
C LEU A 268 -21.86 -25.87 9.69
N VAL A 269 -22.11 -25.86 8.37
CA VAL A 269 -22.04 -27.05 7.51
C VAL A 269 -20.65 -27.69 7.56
N ASN A 270 -19.61 -26.86 7.60
CA ASN A 270 -18.23 -27.33 7.65
C ASN A 270 -17.72 -27.66 9.07
N GLY A 271 -18.52 -27.39 10.11
CA GLY A 271 -18.11 -27.56 11.51
C GLY A 271 -16.98 -26.63 11.94
N GLU A 272 -16.77 -25.51 11.24
CA GLU A 272 -15.72 -24.52 11.56
C GLU A 272 -16.05 -23.73 12.83
N LEU A 273 -17.34 -23.47 13.04
CA LEU A 273 -17.90 -22.77 14.20
C LEU A 273 -19.19 -23.43 14.64
N SER A 274 -19.35 -23.62 15.95
CA SER A 274 -20.62 -24.06 16.52
C SER A 274 -21.65 -22.93 16.53
N ALA A 275 -22.94 -23.29 16.67
CA ALA A 275 -24.01 -22.33 16.86
C ALA A 275 -23.77 -21.40 18.07
N GLU A 276 -23.15 -21.92 19.13
CA GLU A 276 -22.77 -21.14 20.32
C GLU A 276 -21.64 -20.15 20.00
N GLN A 277 -20.58 -20.61 19.33
CA GLN A 277 -19.47 -19.75 18.92
C GLN A 277 -19.92 -18.62 17.97
N LEU A 278 -20.88 -18.90 17.09
CA LEU A 278 -21.46 -17.86 16.22
C LEU A 278 -22.25 -16.81 17.01
N ARG A 279 -23.00 -17.22 18.04
CA ARG A 279 -23.70 -16.27 18.93
C ARG A 279 -22.71 -15.41 19.72
N GLU A 280 -21.66 -16.01 20.26
CA GLU A 280 -20.59 -15.27 20.94
C GLU A 280 -19.86 -14.30 19.99
N ALA A 281 -19.62 -14.70 18.74
CA ALA A 281 -19.03 -13.82 17.74
C ALA A 281 -19.91 -12.58 17.45
N VAL A 282 -21.23 -12.76 17.39
CA VAL A 282 -22.17 -11.63 17.24
C VAL A 282 -22.08 -10.67 18.42
N LEU A 283 -22.04 -11.19 19.65
CA LEU A 283 -21.90 -10.37 20.86
C LEU A 283 -20.59 -9.57 20.82
N HIS A 284 -19.48 -10.23 20.48
CA HIS A 284 -18.19 -9.56 20.34
C HIS A 284 -18.24 -8.44 19.29
N LEU A 285 -18.74 -8.74 18.09
CA LEU A 285 -18.83 -7.79 16.98
C LEU A 285 -19.75 -6.61 17.28
N ALA A 286 -20.75 -6.77 18.16
CA ALA A 286 -21.65 -5.68 18.53
C ALA A 286 -20.93 -4.49 19.16
N LEU A 287 -19.85 -4.73 19.92
CA LEU A 287 -19.07 -3.67 20.57
C LEU A 287 -18.18 -2.89 19.58
N TYR A 288 -17.85 -3.47 18.43
CA TYR A 288 -16.98 -2.84 17.43
C TYR A 288 -17.75 -2.25 16.25
N THR A 289 -18.87 -2.88 15.87
CA THR A 289 -19.68 -2.47 14.72
C THR A 289 -20.91 -1.65 15.10
N GLY A 290 -21.25 -1.61 16.39
CA GLY A 290 -22.43 -0.94 16.94
C GLY A 290 -23.68 -1.82 16.91
N TRP A 291 -24.55 -1.64 17.91
CA TRP A 291 -25.73 -2.49 18.14
C TRP A 291 -26.69 -2.57 16.95
N CYS A 292 -26.92 -1.49 16.21
CA CYS A 292 -27.82 -1.49 15.05
C CYS A 292 -27.35 -2.46 13.95
N LYS A 293 -26.05 -2.48 13.67
CA LYS A 293 -25.47 -3.38 12.67
C LYS A 293 -25.43 -4.81 13.20
N ALA A 294 -25.11 -4.96 14.48
CA ALA A 294 -25.13 -6.25 15.16
C ALA A 294 -26.50 -6.93 15.14
N THR A 295 -27.61 -6.18 15.16
CA THR A 295 -28.96 -6.75 15.00
C THR A 295 -29.13 -7.45 13.65
N ALA A 296 -28.61 -6.86 12.57
CA ALA A 296 -28.64 -7.50 11.25
C ALA A 296 -27.77 -8.76 11.22
N THR A 297 -26.57 -8.69 11.81
CA THR A 297 -25.66 -9.85 11.95
C THR A 297 -26.31 -10.97 12.76
N HIS A 298 -26.92 -10.63 13.90
CA HIS A 298 -27.66 -11.56 14.75
C HIS A 298 -28.79 -12.25 13.99
N THR A 299 -29.54 -11.50 13.19
CA THR A 299 -30.64 -12.01 12.37
C THR A 299 -30.13 -13.05 11.37
N GLY A 300 -29.06 -12.73 10.63
CA GLY A 300 -28.46 -13.65 9.67
C GLY A 300 -27.91 -14.94 10.31
N VAL A 301 -27.20 -14.80 11.43
CA VAL A 301 -26.68 -15.95 12.19
C VAL A 301 -27.81 -16.83 12.73
N THR A 302 -28.85 -16.22 13.27
CA THR A 302 -30.02 -16.96 13.81
C THR A 302 -30.72 -17.74 12.70
N ALA A 303 -30.91 -17.13 11.53
CA ALA A 303 -31.50 -17.78 10.37
C ALA A 303 -30.63 -18.95 9.86
N ALA A 304 -29.31 -18.80 9.86
CA ALA A 304 -28.39 -19.88 9.49
C ALA A 304 -28.46 -21.06 10.48
N ILE A 305 -28.47 -20.80 11.79
CA ILE A 305 -28.60 -21.83 12.82
C ILE A 305 -29.94 -22.57 12.69
N ALA A 306 -31.04 -21.84 12.48
CA ALA A 306 -32.36 -22.44 12.32
C ALA A 306 -32.41 -23.36 11.10
N ALA A 307 -31.89 -22.89 9.94
CA ALA A 307 -31.84 -23.69 8.72
C ALA A 307 -30.96 -24.93 8.89
N HIS A 308 -29.79 -24.80 9.52
CA HIS A 308 -28.88 -25.91 9.78
C HIS A 308 -29.51 -26.98 10.68
N ASN A 309 -30.18 -26.56 11.76
CA ASN A 309 -30.87 -27.49 12.67
C ASN A 309 -32.03 -28.22 11.98
N ALA A 310 -32.79 -27.53 11.12
CA ALA A 310 -33.90 -28.13 10.38
C ALA A 310 -33.43 -29.16 9.34
N ALA A 311 -32.19 -29.05 8.85
CA ALA A 311 -31.59 -29.99 7.91
C ALA A 311 -30.99 -31.25 8.59
N GLN A 312 -30.83 -31.24 9.92
CA GLN A 312 -30.34 -32.40 10.66
C GLN A 312 -31.49 -33.37 10.99
N PRO A 313 -31.27 -34.70 10.91
CA PRO A 313 -32.26 -35.68 11.33
C PRO A 313 -32.55 -35.51 12.84
N PRO A 314 -33.78 -35.80 13.31
CA PRO A 314 -34.12 -35.64 14.73
C PRO A 314 -33.20 -36.51 15.59
N THR A 315 -32.44 -35.87 16.48
CA THR A 315 -31.62 -36.56 17.47
C THR A 315 -32.56 -37.38 18.36
N SER A 316 -32.41 -38.72 18.36
CA SER A 316 -33.11 -39.60 19.29
C SER A 316 -32.80 -39.17 20.72
N GLY A 317 -33.81 -38.63 21.40
CA GLY A 317 -33.72 -38.17 22.78
C GLY A 317 -33.38 -39.30 23.75
N PRO A 318 -32.81 -38.98 24.93
CA PRO A 318 -32.39 -39.97 25.90
C PRO A 318 -33.58 -40.79 26.42
N HIS A 319 -33.34 -42.10 26.56
CA HIS A 319 -34.24 -43.10 27.10
C HIS A 319 -35.09 -42.59 28.28
N THR A 320 -36.40 -42.68 28.13
CA THR A 320 -37.37 -42.66 29.23
C THR A 320 -36.98 -43.78 30.21
N LEU A 321 -36.43 -43.42 31.36
CA LEU A 321 -36.38 -44.32 32.50
C LEU A 321 -37.83 -44.52 32.97
N ALA A 322 -38.33 -45.73 32.78
CA ALA A 322 -39.58 -46.19 33.35
C ALA A 322 -39.52 -46.02 34.88
N GLN A 323 -40.35 -45.13 35.41
CA GLN A 323 -40.80 -45.20 36.80
C GLN A 323 -42.05 -46.08 36.81
N GLU A 324 -41.86 -47.38 37.01
CA GLU A 324 -42.95 -48.24 37.49
C GLU A 324 -43.13 -48.00 38.99
N GLN A 325 -44.10 -47.14 39.30
CA GLN A 325 -44.90 -47.26 40.51
C GLN A 325 -46.14 -48.08 40.16
N GLN A 326 -46.12 -49.39 40.46
CA GLN A 326 -47.23 -50.13 41.08
C GLN A 326 -46.81 -51.57 41.38
#